data_AF-A0A661R3T1-F1
#
_entry.id   AF-A0A661R3T1-F1
#
_cell.length_a   1.000
_cell.length_b   1.000
_cell.length_c   1.000
_cell.angle_alpha   90.00
_cell.angle_beta   90.00
_cell.angle_gamma   90.00
#
_symmetry.space_group_name_H-M   'P 1'
#
loop_
_entity.id
_entity.type
_entity.pdbx_description
1 polymer ?
#
loop_
_entity_poly.entity_id
_entity_poly.type
_entity_poly.pdbx_seq_one_letter_code
_entity_poly.pdbx_strand_id
1 'polypeptide(L)'
;MRRTKARVRLIRHSDVPEDLIASAARLCYAKDTKAIFGQDPGQAKKFVRLLRDMGHMSPVEHASFTFYIEGVSRAMTHQLVRHR
;
A
#
# COMPACT_ATOMS: atom_id res chain seq x y z
N MET A 1 34.75 15.21 1.92
CA MET A 1 33.54 14.55 1.37
C MET A 1 32.32 15.24 1.95
N ARG A 2 31.38 15.74 1.14
CA ARG A 2 30.21 16.50 1.63
C ARG A 2 29.21 15.55 2.27
N ARG A 3 28.80 15.79 3.52
CA ARG A 3 27.69 15.04 4.14
C ARG A 3 26.40 15.33 3.38
N THR A 4 25.69 14.27 3.00
CA THR A 4 24.34 14.33 2.42
C THR A 4 23.33 13.83 3.47
N LYS A 5 22.10 14.35 3.41
CA LYS A 5 20.98 13.90 4.25
C LYS A 5 20.01 13.12 3.36
N ALA A 6 19.57 11.96 3.82
CA ALA A 6 18.56 11.19 3.09
C ALA A 6 17.26 11.98 2.98
N ARG A 7 16.68 11.98 1.78
CA ARG A 7 15.35 12.57 1.51
C ARG A 7 14.47 11.52 0.84
N VAL A 8 13.24 11.43 1.30
CA VAL A 8 12.21 10.52 0.79
C VAL A 8 10.98 11.34 0.47
N ARG A 9 10.41 11.15 -0.71
CA ARG A 9 9.18 11.81 -1.14
C ARG A 9 8.26 10.79 -1.80
N LEU A 10 7.00 10.72 -1.36
CA LEU A 10 5.97 10.00 -2.08
C LEU A 10 5.68 10.75 -3.39
N ILE A 11 5.82 10.06 -4.52
CA ILE A 11 5.61 10.65 -5.86
C ILE A 11 4.39 10.10 -6.58
N ARG A 12 3.92 8.90 -6.20
CA ARG A 12 2.70 8.30 -6.73
C ARG A 12 2.11 7.32 -5.72
N HIS A 13 0.80 7.17 -5.71
CA HIS A 13 0.10 6.09 -5.02
C HIS A 13 -1.17 5.72 -5.78
N SER A 14 -1.74 4.55 -5.49
CA SER A 14 -3.10 4.20 -5.94
C SER A 14 -4.10 5.22 -5.40
N ASP A 15 -5.09 5.60 -6.20
CA ASP A 15 -6.17 6.47 -5.75
C ASP A 15 -7.00 5.75 -4.68
N VAL A 16 -7.33 6.45 -3.59
CA VAL A 16 -8.13 5.96 -2.46
C VAL A 16 -7.75 4.51 -2.04
N PRO A 17 -6.49 4.27 -1.61
CA PRO A 17 -5.92 2.93 -1.50
C PRO A 17 -6.68 2.03 -0.52
N GLU A 18 -7.25 2.58 0.55
CA GLU A 18 -8.04 1.80 1.52
C GLU A 18 -9.34 1.28 0.90
N ASP A 19 -10.01 2.05 0.04
CA ASP A 19 -11.22 1.61 -0.68
C ASP A 19 -10.87 0.53 -1.72
N LEU A 20 -9.75 0.69 -2.42
CA LEU A 20 -9.25 -0.31 -3.37
C LEU A 20 -8.99 -1.66 -2.68
N ILE A 21 -8.28 -1.65 -1.54
CA ILE A 21 -8.00 -2.86 -0.75
C ILE A 21 -9.31 -3.47 -0.24
N ALA A 22 -10.21 -2.64 0.30
CA ALA A 22 -11.49 -3.11 0.81
C ALA A 22 -12.35 -3.75 -0.28
N SER A 23 -12.37 -3.15 -1.47
CA SER A 23 -13.10 -3.66 -2.64
C SER A 23 -12.55 -5.02 -3.10
N ALA A 24 -11.22 -5.14 -3.22
CA ALA A 24 -10.56 -6.38 -3.60
C ALA A 24 -10.84 -7.52 -2.59
N ALA A 25 -10.75 -7.23 -1.30
CA ALA A 25 -11.06 -8.20 -0.25
C ALA A 25 -12.54 -8.61 -0.21
N ARG A 26 -13.47 -7.65 -0.37
CA ARG A 26 -14.91 -7.96 -0.40
C ARG A 26 -15.29 -8.85 -1.57
N LEU A 27 -14.65 -8.67 -2.72
CA LEU A 27 -14.88 -9.50 -3.90
C LEU A 27 -14.66 -11.00 -3.62
N CYS A 28 -13.67 -11.35 -2.79
CA CYS A 28 -13.39 -12.74 -2.41
C CYS A 28 -14.54 -13.44 -1.67
N TYR A 29 -15.43 -12.67 -1.02
CA TYR A 29 -16.54 -13.17 -0.22
C TYR A 29 -17.92 -12.71 -0.73
N ALA A 30 -17.96 -11.99 -1.85
CA ALA A 30 -19.18 -11.37 -2.36
C ALA A 30 -20.11 -12.42 -2.98
N LYS A 31 -21.37 -12.44 -2.52
CA LYS A 31 -22.46 -13.14 -3.21
C LYS A 31 -23.05 -12.30 -4.36
N ASP A 32 -22.94 -10.97 -4.26
CA ASP A 32 -23.35 -9.98 -5.27
C ASP A 32 -22.27 -8.88 -5.32
N THR A 33 -21.92 -8.43 -6.52
CA THR A 33 -20.86 -7.45 -6.79
C THR A 33 -21.35 -6.01 -6.80
N LYS A 34 -22.66 -5.76 -6.71
CA LYS A 34 -23.23 -4.39 -6.79
C LYS A 34 -22.74 -3.41 -5.73
N ALA A 35 -22.24 -3.90 -4.58
CA ALA A 35 -21.90 -3.08 -3.41
C ALA A 35 -20.44 -3.23 -2.94
N ILE A 36 -19.52 -3.62 -3.84
CA ILE A 36 -18.11 -3.81 -3.47
C ILE A 36 -17.29 -2.52 -3.44
N PHE A 37 -17.67 -1.52 -4.24
CA PHE A 37 -16.98 -0.24 -4.42
C PHE A 37 -17.59 0.90 -3.59
N GLY A 38 -16.84 1.99 -3.41
CA GLY A 38 -17.36 3.25 -2.86
C GLY A 38 -17.61 3.19 -1.36
N GLN A 39 -16.73 2.52 -0.62
CA GLN A 39 -16.80 2.42 0.83
C GLN A 39 -16.58 3.80 1.46
N ASP A 40 -17.29 4.06 2.55
CA ASP A 40 -16.96 5.18 3.43
C ASP A 40 -15.50 5.04 3.93
N PRO A 41 -14.68 6.11 3.92
CA PRO A 41 -13.28 6.04 4.34
C PRO A 41 -13.08 5.46 5.75
N GLY A 42 -13.98 5.75 6.69
CA GLY A 42 -13.93 5.21 8.05
C GLY A 42 -14.16 3.70 8.09
N GLN A 43 -15.06 3.19 7.24
CA GLN A 43 -15.32 1.76 7.11
C GLN A 43 -14.18 1.03 6.38
N ALA A 44 -13.70 1.59 5.27
CA ALA A 44 -12.56 1.05 4.53
C ALA A 44 -11.34 0.88 5.44
N LYS A 45 -10.99 1.91 6.21
CA LYS A 45 -9.88 1.88 7.17
C LYS A 45 -10.03 0.80 8.24
N LYS A 46 -11.23 0.66 8.82
CA LYS A 46 -11.53 -0.39 9.81
C LYS A 46 -11.39 -1.78 9.19
N PHE A 47 -11.87 -1.94 7.97
CA PHE A 47 -11.81 -3.21 7.27
C PHE A 47 -10.37 -3.60 6.88
N VAL A 48 -9.56 -2.66 6.40
CA VAL A 48 -8.12 -2.90 6.14
C VAL A 48 -7.38 -3.32 7.41
N ARG A 49 -7.70 -2.72 8.57
CA ARG A 49 -7.13 -3.16 9.86
C ARG A 49 -7.55 -4.60 10.20
N LEU A 50 -8.81 -4.94 10.00
CA LEU A 50 -9.30 -6.31 10.20
C LEU A 50 -8.56 -7.31 9.30
N LEU A 51 -8.37 -7.00 8.01
CA LEU A 51 -7.62 -7.85 7.07
C LEU A 51 -6.19 -8.13 7.56
N ARG A 52 -5.49 -7.08 8.02
CA ARG A 52 -4.17 -7.20 8.63
C ARG A 52 -4.19 -8.11 9.87
N ASP A 53 -5.13 -7.89 10.78
CA ASP A 53 -5.19 -8.63 12.05
C ASP A 53 -5.51 -10.12 11.85
N MET A 54 -6.21 -10.46 10.76
CA MET A 54 -6.47 -11.85 10.34
C MET A 54 -5.33 -12.47 9.51
N GLY A 55 -4.32 -11.69 9.11
CA GLY A 55 -3.25 -12.15 8.22
C GLY A 55 -3.68 -12.30 6.75
N HIS A 56 -4.85 -11.80 6.36
CA HIS A 56 -5.31 -11.80 4.97
C HIS A 56 -4.65 -10.64 4.20
N MET A 57 -3.38 -10.81 3.84
CA MET A 57 -2.55 -9.74 3.28
C MET A 57 -2.66 -9.58 1.77
N SER A 58 -3.12 -10.58 1.02
CA SER A 58 -3.21 -10.51 -0.44
C SER A 58 -4.02 -9.32 -0.98
N PRO A 59 -5.11 -8.84 -0.35
CA PRO A 59 -5.82 -7.65 -0.83
C PRO A 59 -5.00 -6.36 -0.72
N VAL A 60 -4.02 -6.30 0.19
CA VAL A 60 -3.14 -5.12 0.36
C VAL A 60 -2.24 -4.91 -0.85
N GLU A 61 -1.91 -5.98 -1.58
CA GLU A 61 -1.05 -5.97 -2.76
C GLU A 61 -1.66 -5.19 -3.94
N HIS A 62 -2.98 -4.96 -3.93
CA HIS A 62 -3.65 -4.14 -4.94
C HIS A 62 -3.31 -2.64 -4.83
N ALA A 63 -2.90 -2.17 -3.65
CA ALA A 63 -2.48 -0.79 -3.46
C ALA A 63 -0.96 -0.65 -3.68
N SER A 64 -0.56 0.34 -4.47
CA SER A 64 0.85 0.62 -4.78
C SER A 64 1.23 2.02 -4.36
N PHE A 65 2.48 2.18 -3.91
CA PHE A 65 3.08 3.46 -3.53
C PHE A 65 4.48 3.56 -4.14
N THR A 66 4.81 4.72 -4.70
CA THR A 66 6.10 4.97 -5.35
C THR A 66 6.78 6.13 -4.66
N PHE A 67 8.02 5.91 -4.21
CA PHE A 67 8.83 6.89 -3.51
C PHE A 67 10.06 7.28 -4.34
N TYR A 68 10.34 8.58 -4.37
CA TYR A 68 11.64 9.10 -4.76
C TYR A 68 12.55 9.13 -3.52
N ILE A 69 13.72 8.50 -3.62
CA ILE A 69 14.69 8.39 -2.52
C ILE A 69 16.05 8.90 -3.03
N GLU A 70 16.63 9.86 -2.32
CA GLU A 70 17.95 10.42 -2.65
C GLU A 70 18.78 10.67 -1.39
N GLY A 71 20.07 10.99 -1.59
CA GLY A 71 20.99 11.23 -0.48
C GLY A 71 21.30 9.97 0.34
N VAL A 72 21.17 8.78 -0.28
CA VAL A 72 21.47 7.47 0.32
C VAL A 72 22.78 6.89 -0.21
N SER A 73 23.38 5.96 0.53
CA SER A 73 24.62 5.30 0.10
C SER A 73 24.35 4.21 -0.95
N ARG A 74 25.36 3.91 -1.76
CA ARG A 74 25.31 2.77 -2.69
C ARG A 74 25.16 1.43 -1.97
N ALA A 75 25.77 1.28 -0.80
CA ALA A 75 25.61 0.08 0.02
C ALA A 75 24.14 -0.12 0.45
N MET A 76 23.42 0.98 0.75
CA MET A 76 21.99 0.92 1.05
C MET A 76 21.18 0.48 -0.17
N THR A 77 21.44 1.05 -1.35
CA THR A 77 20.70 0.64 -2.56
C THR A 77 20.97 -0.81 -2.95
N HIS A 78 22.17 -1.34 -2.71
CA HIS A 78 22.49 -2.76 -2.90
C HIS A 78 21.69 -3.69 -1.99
N GLN A 79 21.29 -3.25 -0.79
CA GLN A 79 20.37 -4.02 0.06
C GLN A 79 18.92 -3.84 -0.38
N LEU A 80 18.53 -2.62 -0.73
CA LEU A 80 17.16 -2.30 -1.14
C LEU A 80 16.69 -3.13 -2.35
N VAL A 81 17.54 -3.30 -3.36
CA VAL A 81 17.19 -4.06 -4.58
C VAL A 81 17.12 -5.58 -4.38
N ARG A 82 17.32 -6.08 -3.14
CA ARG A 82 17.17 -7.50 -2.79
C ARG A 82 15.73 -7.88 -2.46
N HIS A 83 14.86 -6.91 -2.18
CA HIS A 83 13.42 -7.13 -1.99
C HIS A 83 12.77 -7.33 -3.37
N ARG A 84 12.25 -8.54 -3.61
CA ARG A 84 11.59 -8.96 -4.85
C ARG A 84 10.15 -9.35 -4.58
#